data_AF-A0AAQ3VSP2-F1
#
_entry.id   AF-A0AAQ3VSP2-F1
#
_cell.length_a   1.000
_cell.length_b   1.000
_cell.length_c   1.000
_cell.angle_alpha   90.00
_cell.angle_beta   90.00
_cell.angle_gamma   90.00
#
_symmetry.space_group_name_H-M   'P 1'
#
loop_
_entity.id
_entity.type
_entity.pdbx_description
1 polymer ?
#
loop_
_entity_poly.entity_id
_entity_poly.type
_entity_poly.pdbx_seq_one_letter_code
_entity_poly.pdbx_strand_id
1 'polypeptide(L)'
;MKKIVLLGLVVTIAVGLSACKSEGNNANDMNNSTEQVSNKDNEKMEQDLDEKGVEIDISTTRTDLTLTREKSTDYEYFELYIDFDGNTDKIFGITLDLKGSISGESKDRLYYQVSKGRIVEDSTLNSDIDELAEVLDSLGYSDKEMLEFSRWYYDTNE
;
A
#
# COMPACT_ATOMS: atom_id res chain seq x y z
N MET A 1 -5.02 -21.68 -22.95
CA MET A 1 -6.44 -22.04 -23.11
C MET A 1 -7.25 -21.06 -22.28
N LYS A 2 -8.06 -20.22 -22.94
CA LYS A 2 -8.91 -19.19 -22.29
C LYS A 2 -9.97 -19.90 -21.45
N LYS A 3 -10.09 -19.57 -20.16
CA LYS A 3 -11.22 -19.99 -19.33
C LYS A 3 -12.00 -18.76 -18.87
N ILE A 4 -13.30 -18.98 -18.87
CA ILE A 4 -14.38 -18.02 -19.00
C ILE A 4 -14.76 -17.50 -17.60
N VAL A 5 -14.97 -16.19 -17.53
CA VAL A 5 -15.56 -15.44 -16.41
C VAL A 5 -16.97 -15.96 -16.12
N LEU A 6 -17.28 -16.24 -14.85
CA LEU A 6 -18.66 -16.40 -14.39
C LEU A 6 -18.97 -15.32 -13.35
N LEU A 7 -19.69 -14.30 -13.82
CA LEU A 7 -20.36 -13.27 -13.02
C LEU A 7 -21.38 -13.93 -12.08
N GLY A 8 -21.16 -13.78 -10.77
CA GLY A 8 -22.12 -14.11 -9.71
C GLY A 8 -22.51 -12.85 -8.94
N LEU A 9 -23.46 -12.09 -9.50
CA LEU A 9 -24.10 -10.95 -8.85
C LEU A 9 -25.04 -11.46 -7.74
N VAL A 10 -24.74 -11.15 -6.48
CA VAL A 10 -25.72 -11.27 -5.38
C VAL A 10 -25.78 -9.94 -4.63
N VAL A 11 -26.76 -9.12 -5.02
CA VAL A 11 -27.18 -7.93 -4.28
C VAL A 11 -28.05 -8.40 -3.11
N THR A 12 -27.60 -8.15 -1.88
CA THR A 12 -28.48 -8.19 -0.71
C THR A 12 -28.30 -6.91 0.10
N ILE A 13 -29.23 -5.98 -0.09
CA ILE A 13 -29.35 -4.76 0.70
C ILE A 13 -30.14 -5.13 1.96
N ALA A 14 -29.52 -5.00 3.13
CA ALA A 14 -30.22 -4.97 4.40
C ALA A 14 -30.04 -3.58 5.03
N VAL A 15 -31.08 -2.76 4.91
CA VAL A 15 -31.19 -1.46 5.59
C VAL A 15 -31.53 -1.72 7.05
N GLY A 16 -30.56 -1.58 7.94
CA GLY A 16 -30.77 -1.54 9.39
C GLY A 16 -30.62 -0.11 9.90
N LEU A 17 -31.71 0.66 9.91
CA LEU A 17 -31.81 1.91 10.67
C LEU A 17 -32.17 1.58 12.12
N SER A 18 -31.21 1.67 13.03
CA SER A 18 -31.46 1.79 14.46
C SER A 18 -30.97 3.15 14.94
N ALA A 19 -31.88 4.12 14.89
CA ALA A 19 -31.77 5.36 15.63
C ALA A 19 -31.92 5.07 17.12
N CYS A 20 -30.87 5.31 17.91
CA CYS A 20 -30.99 5.49 19.35
C CYS A 20 -30.55 6.90 19.71
N LYS A 21 -31.55 7.70 20.07
CA LYS A 21 -31.47 9.05 20.61
C LYS A 21 -31.12 8.96 22.09
N SER A 22 -30.06 9.65 22.52
CA SER A 22 -29.83 10.01 23.92
C SER A 22 -29.10 11.35 23.99
N GLU A 23 -29.76 12.33 24.57
CA GLU A 23 -29.26 13.70 24.80
C GLU A 23 -28.24 13.76 25.94
N GLY A 24 -27.24 14.63 25.79
CA GLY A 24 -26.68 15.45 26.88
C GLY A 24 -25.23 15.22 27.28
N ASN A 25 -24.27 15.93 26.68
CA ASN A 25 -23.58 17.08 27.30
C ASN A 25 -22.39 17.58 26.44
N ASN A 26 -22.26 18.90 26.36
CA ASN A 26 -21.18 19.61 25.67
C ASN A 26 -19.80 19.27 26.27
N ALA A 27 -18.90 18.77 25.43
CA ALA A 27 -17.49 19.05 25.52
C ALA A 27 -16.98 19.27 24.08
N ASN A 28 -16.46 20.48 23.83
CA ASN A 28 -15.60 20.74 22.70
C ASN A 28 -14.47 19.71 22.72
N ASP A 29 -14.37 18.88 21.69
CA ASP A 29 -13.08 18.35 21.29
C ASP A 29 -12.96 18.32 19.77
N MET A 30 -11.83 18.89 19.36
CA MET A 30 -11.40 19.10 18.00
C MET A 30 -11.51 17.85 17.15
N ASN A 31 -12.03 18.07 15.95
CA ASN A 31 -11.70 17.40 14.71
C ASN A 31 -10.35 16.64 14.76
N ASN A 32 -10.41 15.34 15.03
CA ASN A 32 -9.43 14.39 14.55
C ASN A 32 -10.20 13.27 13.85
N SER A 33 -10.73 13.60 12.67
CA SER A 33 -11.09 12.60 11.69
C SER A 33 -9.81 11.96 11.21
N THR A 34 -9.28 11.02 12.00
CA THR A 34 -8.43 9.97 11.45
C THR A 34 -9.30 9.28 10.42
N GLU A 35 -9.10 9.59 9.14
CA GLU A 35 -9.73 8.87 8.04
C GLU A 35 -9.34 7.40 8.23
N GLN A 36 -10.24 6.62 8.85
CA GLN A 36 -10.23 5.19 8.73
C GLN A 36 -10.52 4.92 7.25
N VAL A 37 -9.45 4.77 6.46
CA VAL A 37 -9.56 4.06 5.19
C VAL A 37 -10.22 2.73 5.52
N SER A 38 -11.40 2.52 4.94
CA SER A 38 -12.21 1.37 5.31
C SER A 38 -11.56 0.10 4.77
N ASN A 39 -11.69 -1.04 5.44
CA ASN A 39 -11.13 -2.32 4.94
C ASN A 39 -11.56 -2.62 3.49
N LYS A 40 -12.73 -2.11 3.07
CA LYS A 40 -13.23 -2.21 1.70
C LYS A 40 -12.38 -1.44 0.68
N ASP A 41 -11.75 -0.35 1.07
CA ASP A 41 -10.87 0.43 0.21
C ASP A 41 -9.53 -0.30 0.01
N ASN A 42 -9.04 -1.01 1.03
CA ASN A 42 -7.81 -1.80 0.94
C ASN A 42 -7.97 -3.07 0.11
N GLU A 43 -9.08 -3.82 0.27
CA GLU A 43 -9.39 -4.98 -0.60
C GLU A 43 -9.52 -4.55 -2.07
N LYS A 44 -10.05 -3.34 -2.32
CA LYS A 44 -10.14 -2.78 -3.66
C LYS A 44 -8.75 -2.42 -4.20
N MET A 45 -7.88 -1.86 -3.37
CA MET A 45 -6.50 -1.55 -3.75
C MET A 45 -5.73 -2.83 -4.09
N GLU A 46 -5.88 -3.91 -3.33
CA GLU A 46 -5.28 -5.21 -3.64
C GLU A 46 -5.69 -5.70 -5.03
N GLN A 47 -6.99 -5.67 -5.35
CA GLN A 47 -7.50 -6.08 -6.68
C GLN A 47 -6.97 -5.19 -7.81
N ASP A 48 -6.92 -3.87 -7.60
CA ASP A 48 -6.42 -2.94 -8.59
C ASP A 48 -4.90 -3.07 -8.82
N LEU A 49 -4.13 -3.38 -7.77
CA LEU A 49 -2.71 -3.71 -7.88
C LEU A 49 -2.50 -5.00 -8.70
N ASP A 50 -3.29 -6.05 -8.48
CA ASP A 50 -3.28 -7.28 -9.29
C ASP A 50 -3.62 -7.00 -10.76
N GLU A 51 -4.67 -6.20 -11.03
CA GLU A 51 -5.02 -5.78 -12.40
C GLU A 51 -3.90 -4.98 -13.09
N LYS A 52 -3.08 -4.27 -12.32
CA LYS A 52 -1.87 -3.56 -12.77
C LYS A 52 -0.64 -4.45 -12.88
N GLY A 53 -0.76 -5.75 -12.60
CA GLY A 53 0.32 -6.73 -12.67
C GLY A 53 1.34 -6.57 -11.55
N VAL A 54 0.90 -6.08 -10.38
CA VAL A 54 1.71 -6.02 -9.16
C VAL A 54 1.44 -7.26 -8.33
N GLU A 55 2.48 -8.06 -8.10
CA GLU A 55 2.46 -9.18 -7.17
C GLU A 55 2.78 -8.67 -5.75
N ILE A 56 2.11 -9.20 -4.75
CA ILE A 56 2.28 -8.82 -3.34
C ILE A 56 2.64 -10.07 -2.55
N ASP A 57 3.80 -10.05 -1.90
CA ASP A 57 4.33 -11.16 -1.11
C ASP A 57 4.69 -10.69 0.30
N ILE A 58 4.44 -11.54 1.31
CA ILE A 58 4.96 -11.34 2.66
C ILE A 58 6.08 -12.35 2.89
N SER A 59 7.28 -11.87 3.21
CA SER A 59 8.36 -12.74 3.64
C SER A 59 8.32 -12.93 5.16
N THR A 60 7.93 -14.15 5.53
CA THR A 60 7.88 -14.61 6.94
C THR A 60 9.25 -14.67 7.61
N THR A 61 10.35 -14.54 6.85
CA THR A 61 11.72 -14.60 7.37
C THR A 61 12.36 -13.23 7.62
N ARG A 62 11.86 -12.18 6.96
CA ARG A 62 12.43 -10.82 7.05
C ARG A 62 11.41 -9.77 7.51
N THR A 63 10.18 -10.19 7.87
CA THR A 63 9.10 -9.30 8.34
C THR A 63 8.90 -8.12 7.40
N ASP A 64 8.84 -8.43 6.10
CA ASP A 64 8.72 -7.48 5.01
C ASP A 64 7.57 -7.86 4.07
N LEU A 65 6.90 -6.84 3.56
CA LEU A 65 5.95 -6.94 2.47
C LEU A 65 6.65 -6.43 1.20
N THR A 66 6.60 -7.23 0.14
CA THR A 66 7.18 -6.89 -1.17
C THR A 66 6.08 -6.66 -2.18
N LEU A 67 6.13 -5.55 -2.91
CA LEU A 67 5.34 -5.31 -4.12
C LEU A 67 6.25 -5.39 -5.34
N THR A 68 5.93 -6.26 -6.30
CA THR A 68 6.76 -6.50 -7.48
C THR A 68 5.95 -6.27 -8.74
N ARG A 69 6.48 -5.48 -9.69
CA ARG A 69 5.89 -5.35 -11.04
C ARG A 69 6.93 -5.67 -12.09
N GLU A 70 6.78 -6.80 -12.79
CA GLU A 70 7.81 -7.25 -13.75
C GLU A 70 7.77 -6.57 -15.13
N LYS A 71 6.61 -6.04 -15.57
CA LYS A 71 6.48 -5.48 -16.93
C LYS A 71 5.34 -4.47 -17.08
N SER A 72 5.68 -3.22 -17.38
CA SER A 72 4.77 -2.20 -17.89
C SER A 72 5.31 -1.62 -19.21
N THR A 73 4.43 -1.11 -20.08
CA THR A 73 4.84 -0.38 -21.30
C THR A 73 5.39 1.01 -20.99
N ASP A 74 5.06 1.52 -19.81
CA ASP A 74 5.29 2.92 -19.42
C ASP A 74 6.38 3.02 -18.35
N TYR A 75 6.63 1.94 -17.59
CA TYR A 75 7.70 1.87 -16.60
C TYR A 75 8.41 0.52 -16.56
N GLU A 76 9.71 0.63 -16.37
CA GLU A 76 10.66 -0.43 -16.17
C GLU A 76 10.42 -1.10 -14.79
N TYR A 77 10.65 -2.41 -14.68
CA TYR A 77 10.44 -3.24 -13.48
C TYR A 77 10.76 -2.54 -12.15
N PHE A 78 9.94 -2.78 -11.12
CA PHE A 78 10.25 -2.40 -9.73
C PHE A 78 9.99 -3.52 -8.73
N GLU A 79 10.73 -3.48 -7.62
CA GLU A 79 10.43 -4.17 -6.36
C GLU A 79 10.44 -3.14 -5.23
N LEU A 80 9.35 -3.06 -4.48
CA LEU A 80 9.18 -2.18 -3.32
C LEU A 80 9.08 -3.04 -2.07
N TYR A 81 10.11 -2.99 -1.24
CA TYR A 81 10.18 -3.68 0.05
C TYR A 81 9.74 -2.73 1.15
N ILE A 82 8.86 -3.20 2.03
CA ILE A 82 8.31 -2.44 3.14
C ILE A 82 8.56 -3.23 4.42
N ASP A 83 9.49 -2.73 5.23
CA ASP A 83 10.00 -3.43 6.41
C ASP A 83 9.19 -3.08 7.66
N PHE A 84 8.75 -4.11 8.39
CA PHE A 84 8.01 -3.99 9.63
C PHE A 84 8.87 -4.33 10.84
N ASP A 85 8.79 -3.51 11.89
CA ASP A 85 9.34 -3.84 13.19
C ASP A 85 8.38 -4.80 13.89
N GLY A 86 8.71 -6.10 13.88
CA GLY A 86 7.88 -7.14 14.50
C GLY A 86 7.62 -7.00 16.00
N ASN A 87 8.24 -6.02 16.69
CA ASN A 87 7.91 -5.72 18.10
C ASN A 87 6.96 -4.54 18.25
N THR A 88 7.04 -3.56 17.35
CA THR A 88 6.26 -2.31 17.46
C THR A 88 5.18 -2.19 16.41
N ASP A 89 5.10 -3.16 15.49
CA ASP A 89 4.08 -3.22 14.46
C ASP A 89 4.09 -1.99 13.55
N LYS A 90 5.28 -1.41 13.36
CA LYS A 90 5.48 -0.18 12.60
C LYS A 90 6.34 -0.44 11.38
N ILE A 91 5.98 0.20 10.28
CA ILE A 91 6.87 0.33 9.13
C ILE A 91 8.02 1.25 9.52
N PHE A 92 9.26 0.79 9.38
CA PHE A 92 10.45 1.56 9.75
C PHE A 92 11.36 1.86 8.55
N GLY A 93 11.32 1.03 7.52
CA GLY A 93 12.17 1.14 6.35
C GLY A 93 11.41 0.79 5.08
N ILE A 94 11.81 1.44 3.98
CA ILE A 94 11.32 1.12 2.65
C ILE A 94 12.50 1.08 1.71
N THR A 95 12.58 0.04 0.89
CA THR A 95 13.62 -0.11 -0.13
C THR A 95 12.96 -0.21 -1.50
N LEU A 96 13.44 0.56 -2.47
CA LEU A 96 12.99 0.49 -3.86
C LEU A 96 14.14 0.03 -4.74
N ASP A 97 13.93 -1.11 -5.40
CA ASP A 97 14.80 -1.61 -6.47
C ASP A 97 14.15 -1.35 -7.82
N LEU A 98 14.89 -0.71 -8.72
CA LEU A 98 14.46 -0.41 -10.08
C LEU A 98 15.36 -1.15 -11.08
N LYS A 99 14.82 -1.61 -12.22
CA LYS A 99 15.62 -2.15 -13.33
C LYS A 99 15.29 -1.45 -14.64
N GLY A 100 16.31 -1.21 -15.47
CA GLY A 100 16.22 -0.68 -16.84
C GLY A 100 15.20 -1.41 -17.75
N SER A 101 14.42 -0.70 -18.56
CA SER A 101 13.37 -1.24 -19.47
C SER A 101 13.94 -1.71 -20.78
N ILE A 102 15.12 -1.20 -21.15
CA ILE A 102 15.79 -1.55 -22.40
C ILE A 102 16.93 -2.55 -22.15
N SER A 103 17.68 -2.40 -21.06
CA SER A 103 18.82 -3.27 -20.74
C SER A 103 18.52 -4.35 -19.70
N GLY A 104 17.48 -4.18 -18.87
CA GLY A 104 17.26 -5.03 -17.69
C GLY A 104 18.32 -4.86 -16.61
N GLU A 105 19.23 -3.89 -16.75
CA GLU A 105 20.29 -3.64 -15.76
C GLU A 105 19.67 -2.99 -14.52
N SER A 106 20.06 -3.50 -13.36
CA SER A 106 19.66 -2.91 -12.07
C SER A 106 20.11 -1.45 -12.03
N LYS A 107 19.18 -0.53 -11.75
CA LYS A 107 19.55 0.79 -11.22
C LYS A 107 20.05 0.61 -9.79
N ASP A 108 20.54 1.71 -9.20
CA ASP A 108 20.89 1.75 -7.79
C ASP A 108 19.65 1.53 -6.91
N ARG A 109 19.85 0.80 -5.81
CA ARG A 109 18.86 0.61 -4.75
C ARG A 109 18.65 1.92 -4.00
N LEU A 110 17.38 2.28 -3.77
CA LEU A 110 16.97 3.50 -3.07
C LEU A 110 16.36 3.14 -1.72
N TYR A 111 16.63 3.96 -0.70
CA TYR A 111 16.24 3.73 0.68
C TYR A 111 15.45 4.91 1.23
N TYR A 112 14.36 4.61 1.94
CA TYR A 112 13.49 5.61 2.53
C TYR A 112 13.15 5.24 3.97
N GLN A 113 12.76 6.25 4.73
CA GLN A 113 12.26 6.10 6.09
C GLN A 113 10.79 6.50 6.15
N VAL A 114 10.12 6.07 7.22
CA VAL A 114 8.77 6.54 7.53
C VAL A 114 8.84 7.56 8.65
N SER A 115 8.35 8.77 8.38
CA SER A 115 8.29 9.85 9.37
C SER A 115 6.91 10.48 9.38
N LYS A 116 6.25 10.45 10.54
CA LYS A 116 4.90 11.01 10.74
C LYS A 116 3.87 10.48 9.74
N GLY A 117 3.95 9.18 9.41
CA GLY A 117 3.02 8.50 8.49
C GLY A 117 3.22 8.86 7.02
N ARG A 118 4.40 9.38 6.65
CA ARG A 118 4.80 9.71 5.29
C ARG A 118 6.12 9.03 4.95
N ILE A 119 6.31 8.69 3.68
CA ILE A 119 7.59 8.21 3.20
C ILE A 119 8.50 9.43 2.96
N VAL A 120 9.71 9.39 3.50
CA VAL A 120 10.69 10.47 3.40
C VAL A 120 12.06 9.91 3.02
N GLU A 121 12.89 10.73 2.38
CA GLU A 121 14.25 10.36 2.02
C GLU A 121 15.09 10.00 3.25
N ASP A 122 15.91 8.97 3.11
CA ASP A 122 16.97 8.68 4.06
C ASP A 122 18.18 9.58 3.78
N SER A 123 18.45 10.51 4.70
CA SER A 123 19.58 11.45 4.57
C SER A 123 20.99 10.81 4.63
N THR A 124 21.07 9.52 4.98
CA THR A 124 22.33 8.78 5.16
C THR A 124 22.59 7.73 4.10
N LEU A 125 21.57 7.38 3.31
CA LEU A 125 21.61 6.36 2.27
C LEU A 125 21.25 6.97 0.91
N ASN A 126 21.47 6.17 -0.14
CA ASN A 126 21.06 6.55 -1.47
C ASN A 126 19.52 6.62 -1.52
N SER A 127 18.98 7.79 -1.83
CA SER A 127 17.54 8.03 -1.88
C SER A 127 17.23 9.05 -2.97
N ASP A 128 16.06 8.91 -3.58
CA ASP A 128 15.54 9.83 -4.59
C ASP A 128 14.01 9.81 -4.51
N ILE A 129 13.43 10.81 -3.85
CA ILE A 129 11.97 10.84 -3.64
C ILE A 129 11.18 10.97 -4.95
N ASP A 130 11.79 11.53 -6.00
CA ASP A 130 11.12 11.69 -7.29
C ASP A 130 10.95 10.31 -7.97
N GLU A 131 11.95 9.43 -7.91
CA GLU A 131 11.84 8.05 -8.41
C GLU A 131 10.76 7.24 -7.65
N LEU A 132 10.65 7.39 -6.32
CA LEU A 132 9.54 6.78 -5.57
C LEU A 132 8.18 7.37 -5.97
N ALA A 133 8.10 8.69 -6.12
CA ALA A 133 6.87 9.37 -6.50
C ALA A 133 6.37 8.91 -7.88
N GLU A 134 7.28 8.71 -8.84
CA GLU A 134 6.94 8.16 -10.15
C GLU A 134 6.39 6.73 -10.06
N VAL A 135 6.99 5.87 -9.23
CA VAL A 135 6.47 4.51 -9.00
C VAL A 135 5.05 4.57 -8.42
N LEU A 136 4.85 5.35 -7.37
CA LEU A 136 3.55 5.49 -6.70
C LEU A 136 2.48 6.10 -7.61
N ASP A 137 2.83 7.12 -8.40
CA ASP A 137 1.93 7.72 -9.41
C ASP A 137 1.56 6.71 -10.51
N SER A 138 2.51 5.88 -10.95
CA SER A 138 2.24 4.80 -11.91
C SER A 138 1.27 3.74 -11.36
N LEU A 139 1.18 3.62 -10.03
CA LEU A 139 0.20 2.79 -9.35
C LEU A 139 -1.08 3.56 -9.02
N GLY A 140 -1.10 4.88 -9.14
CA GLY A 140 -2.25 5.73 -8.83
C GLY A 140 -2.54 5.87 -7.34
N TYR A 141 -1.51 5.75 -6.48
CA TYR A 141 -1.64 5.81 -5.02
C TYR A 141 -0.66 6.81 -4.43
N SER A 142 -1.05 7.46 -3.34
CA SER A 142 -0.13 8.27 -2.54
C SER A 142 0.75 7.40 -1.64
N ASP A 143 1.84 7.99 -1.14
CA ASP A 143 2.71 7.34 -0.15
C ASP A 143 1.94 6.97 1.13
N LYS A 144 0.98 7.81 1.55
CA LYS A 144 0.12 7.54 2.70
C LYS A 144 -0.79 6.34 2.47
N GLU A 145 -1.48 6.29 1.34
CA GLU A 145 -2.36 5.16 1.00
C GLU A 145 -1.57 3.87 0.89
N MET A 146 -0.36 3.91 0.32
CA MET A 146 0.52 2.75 0.25
C MET A 146 0.91 2.25 1.64
N LEU A 147 1.32 3.14 2.56
CA LEU A 147 1.65 2.76 3.94
C LEU A 147 0.44 2.15 4.69
N GLU A 148 -0.75 2.73 4.52
CA GLU A 148 -1.99 2.24 5.13
C GLU A 148 -2.38 0.86 4.58
N PHE A 149 -2.30 0.69 3.26
CA PHE A 149 -2.54 -0.58 2.58
C PHE A 149 -1.55 -1.65 3.04
N SER A 150 -0.25 -1.36 3.03
CA SER A 150 0.78 -2.33 3.40
C SER A 150 0.61 -2.79 4.84
N ARG A 151 0.24 -1.89 5.76
CA ARG A 151 -0.04 -2.29 7.13
C ARG A 151 -1.26 -3.20 7.22
N TRP A 152 -2.36 -2.83 6.56
CA TRP A 152 -3.56 -3.67 6.53
C TRP A 152 -3.29 -5.06 5.93
N TYR A 153 -2.54 -5.13 4.83
CA TYR A 153 -2.25 -6.38 4.15
C TYR A 153 -1.38 -7.28 5.01
N TYR A 154 -0.36 -6.72 5.66
CA TYR A 154 0.50 -7.43 6.61
C TYR A 154 -0.32 -8.00 7.78
N ASP A 155 -1.15 -7.17 8.44
CA ASP A 155 -1.99 -7.57 9.57
C ASP A 155 -3.03 -8.65 9.23
N THR A 156 -3.47 -8.70 7.97
CA THR A 156 -4.51 -9.62 7.51
C THR A 156 -3.94 -10.99 7.12
N ASN A 157 -2.67 -11.04 6.73
CA ASN A 157 -2.07 -12.22 6.07
C ASN A 157 -0.85 -12.82 6.82
N GLU A 158 -0.35 -12.20 7.89
CA GLU A 158 0.60 -12.81 8.85
C GLU A 158 -0.11 -13.71 9.88
#